data_AF-A0A2T6N3V8-F1
#
_entry.id   AF-A0A2T6N3V8-F1
#
_cell.length_a   1.000
_cell.length_b   1.000
_cell.length_c   1.000
_cell.angle_alpha   90.00
_cell.angle_beta   90.00
_cell.angle_gamma   90.00
#
_symmetry.space_group_name_H-M   'P 1'
#
loop_
_entity.id
_entity.type
_entity.pdbx_description
1 polymer ?
#
loop_
_entity_poly.entity_id
_entity_poly.type
_entity_poly.pdbx_seq_one_letter_code
_entity_poly.pdbx_strand_id
1 'polypeptide(L)'
;MHSWFYKFAVKGLFPLLLVFASTSIAAAGDERSQASLYERLGGYNAITAVVDEVVVQIAADEKLGRFWAHRGKDGIAREKQLIVDFIVAKAGGSLYYRGREMKLSHEGMQIDEQDWEILIDALKNTLHKFNVPARESREVLEFFDTTKKDIVEKS
;
A
#
# COMPACT_ATOMS: atom_id res chain seq x y z
N MET A 1 -61.70 15.14 -29.38
CA MET A 1 -61.56 13.66 -29.44
C MET A 1 -60.94 13.22 -28.11
N HIS A 2 -61.75 12.53 -27.30
CA HIS A 2 -61.51 11.80 -26.02
C HIS A 2 -60.20 12.09 -25.26
N SER A 3 -60.15 12.73 -24.07
CA SER A 3 -60.87 12.60 -22.79
C SER A 3 -61.01 11.17 -22.27
N TRP A 4 -60.21 10.80 -21.26
CA TRP A 4 -60.71 9.98 -20.16
C TRP A 4 -59.97 10.21 -18.84
N PHE A 5 -60.74 10.69 -17.87
CA PHE A 5 -60.46 10.68 -16.44
C PHE A 5 -60.68 9.26 -15.91
N TYR A 6 -59.93 8.83 -14.89
CA TYR A 6 -60.56 8.13 -13.77
C TYR A 6 -59.82 8.42 -12.47
N LYS A 7 -60.59 8.96 -11.52
CA LYS A 7 -60.25 9.17 -10.12
C LYS A 7 -60.52 7.85 -9.38
N PHE A 8 -59.61 7.43 -8.52
CA PHE A 8 -59.98 6.64 -7.34
C PHE A 8 -59.21 7.15 -6.13
N ALA A 9 -59.93 7.90 -5.30
CA ALA A 9 -59.56 8.13 -3.92
C ALA A 9 -60.07 6.93 -3.10
N VAL A 10 -59.19 6.27 -2.36
CA VAL A 10 -59.58 5.46 -1.21
C VAL A 10 -58.71 5.89 -0.04
N LYS A 11 -59.39 6.51 0.93
CA LYS A 11 -58.89 6.81 2.27
C LYS A 11 -58.82 5.49 3.04
N GLY A 12 -57.65 5.16 3.60
CA GLY A 12 -57.46 3.96 4.43
C GLY A 12 -56.34 4.18 5.42
N LEU A 13 -56.72 4.49 6.65
CA LEU A 13 -55.88 4.65 7.83
C LEU A 13 -55.56 3.26 8.41
N PHE A 14 -54.29 2.87 8.46
CA PHE A 14 -53.79 1.80 9.34
C PHE A 14 -52.36 2.15 9.78
N PRO A 15 -52.11 2.41 11.07
CA PRO A 15 -50.76 2.59 11.58
C PRO A 15 -50.17 1.20 11.82
N LEU A 16 -49.24 0.76 10.97
CA LEU A 16 -48.38 -0.38 11.28
C LEU A 16 -47.03 0.17 11.73
N LEU A 17 -46.84 0.17 13.04
CA LEU A 17 -45.62 0.52 13.73
C LEU A 17 -44.55 -0.53 13.37
N LEU A 18 -43.73 -0.25 12.35
CA LEU A 18 -42.51 -1.01 12.07
C LEU A 18 -41.44 -0.56 13.08
N VAL A 19 -41.25 -1.37 14.12
CA VAL A 19 -40.08 -1.30 14.99
C VAL A 19 -38.87 -1.65 14.14
N PHE A 20 -38.13 -0.64 13.69
CA PHE A 20 -36.79 -0.85 13.18
C PHE A 20 -35.91 -1.24 14.36
N ALA A 21 -35.53 -2.51 14.42
CA ALA A 21 -34.46 -2.97 15.29
C ALA A 21 -33.17 -2.22 14.89
N SER A 22 -32.66 -1.38 15.78
CA SER A 22 -31.34 -0.77 15.64
C SER A 22 -30.28 -1.87 15.67
N THR A 23 -29.82 -2.30 14.50
CA THR A 23 -28.56 -3.02 14.38
C THR A 23 -27.43 -2.01 14.58
N SER A 24 -26.85 -1.99 15.77
CA SER A 24 -25.60 -1.28 16.04
C SER A 24 -24.49 -1.86 15.15
N ILE A 25 -24.12 -1.12 14.10
CA ILE A 25 -22.87 -1.34 13.36
C ILE A 25 -21.77 -0.68 14.19
N ALA A 26 -21.22 -1.40 15.16
CA ALA A 26 -20.07 -0.96 15.93
C ALA A 26 -19.20 -2.16 16.30
N ALA A 27 -18.58 -2.79 15.30
CA ALA A 27 -17.57 -3.85 15.51
C ALA A 27 -16.46 -3.91 14.44
N ALA A 28 -16.54 -3.13 13.35
CA ALA A 28 -15.50 -3.19 12.30
C ALA A 28 -14.19 -2.46 12.68
N GLY A 29 -14.21 -1.61 13.71
CA GLY A 29 -13.04 -0.84 14.13
C GLY A 29 -12.04 -1.61 14.99
N ASP A 30 -12.50 -2.64 15.72
CA ASP A 30 -11.70 -3.35 16.72
C ASP A 30 -10.92 -4.53 16.09
N GLU A 31 -11.54 -5.26 15.15
CA GLU A 31 -10.87 -6.40 14.50
C GLU A 31 -9.67 -6.00 13.64
N ARG A 32 -9.71 -4.85 12.96
CA ARG A 32 -8.54 -4.37 12.20
C ARG A 32 -7.37 -4.00 13.10
N SER A 33 -7.58 -3.74 14.39
CA SER A 33 -6.47 -3.40 15.31
C SER A 33 -5.52 -4.57 15.56
N GLN A 34 -6.03 -5.80 15.51
CA GLN A 34 -5.32 -7.06 15.71
C GLN A 34 -4.78 -7.66 14.40
N ALA A 35 -5.23 -7.16 13.26
CA ALA A 35 -4.78 -7.62 11.95
C ALA A 35 -3.31 -7.25 11.70
N SER A 36 -2.63 -8.11 10.94
CA SER A 36 -1.27 -7.86 10.47
C SER A 36 -1.16 -6.54 9.69
N LEU A 37 0.02 -5.95 9.62
CA LEU A 37 0.24 -4.79 8.77
C LEU A 37 -0.11 -5.11 7.30
N TYR A 38 0.19 -6.33 6.84
CA TYR A 38 -0.14 -6.83 5.51
C TYR A 38 -1.64 -6.72 5.22
N GLU A 39 -2.50 -7.20 6.12
CA GLU A 39 -3.96 -7.10 5.98
C GLU A 39 -4.43 -5.65 6.01
N ARG A 40 -3.87 -4.83 6.91
CA ARG A 40 -4.23 -3.41 7.02
C ARG A 40 -3.81 -2.59 5.80
N LEU A 41 -2.73 -2.96 5.13
CA LEU A 41 -2.27 -2.37 3.87
C LEU A 41 -3.12 -2.80 2.66
N GLY A 42 -4.05 -3.75 2.81
CA GLY A 42 -4.88 -4.24 1.72
C GLY A 42 -4.29 -5.44 0.97
N GLY A 43 -3.27 -6.09 1.54
CA GLY A 43 -2.67 -7.30 1.01
C GLY A 43 -1.78 -7.10 -0.22
N TYR A 44 -1.49 -8.21 -0.89
CA TYR A 44 -0.44 -8.31 -1.91
C TYR A 44 -0.61 -7.32 -3.08
N ASN A 45 -1.82 -7.18 -3.63
CA ASN A 45 -2.07 -6.31 -4.78
C ASN A 45 -1.90 -4.82 -4.43
N ALA A 46 -2.32 -4.42 -3.22
CA ALA A 46 -2.16 -3.05 -2.75
C ALA A 46 -0.67 -2.71 -2.55
N ILE A 47 0.09 -3.63 -1.94
CA ILE A 47 1.54 -3.50 -1.79
C ILE A 47 2.22 -3.41 -3.17
N THR A 48 1.82 -4.26 -4.12
CA THR A 48 2.37 -4.25 -5.49
C THR A 48 2.16 -2.89 -6.16
N ALA A 49 0.97 -2.30 -6.05
CA ALA A 49 0.67 -1.01 -6.65
C ALA A 49 1.52 0.13 -6.04
N VAL A 50 1.75 0.10 -4.72
CA VAL A 50 2.66 1.05 -4.05
C VAL A 50 4.10 0.87 -4.54
N VAL A 51 4.59 -0.37 -4.64
CA VAL A 51 5.96 -0.65 -5.14
C VAL A 51 6.13 -0.19 -6.57
N ASP A 52 5.14 -0.45 -7.43
CA ASP A 52 5.20 -0.02 -8.83
C ASP A 52 5.29 1.50 -8.96
N GLU A 53 4.54 2.25 -8.15
CA GLU A 53 4.61 3.70 -8.12
C GLU A 53 5.97 4.22 -7.61
N VAL A 54 6.49 3.66 -6.50
CA VAL A 54 7.80 4.06 -5.96
C VAL A 54 8.90 3.81 -6.98
N VAL A 55 8.91 2.63 -7.62
CA VAL A 55 9.94 2.29 -8.62
C VAL A 55 9.89 3.23 -9.83
N VAL A 56 8.69 3.66 -10.26
CA VAL A 56 8.57 4.65 -11.33
C VAL A 56 9.18 5.99 -10.91
N GLN A 57 8.94 6.44 -9.67
CA GLN A 57 9.49 7.71 -9.18
C GLN A 57 11.01 7.67 -9.06
N ILE A 58 11.59 6.65 -8.41
CA ILE A 58 13.04 6.58 -8.20
C ILE A 58 13.83 6.29 -9.48
N ALA A 59 13.24 5.55 -10.44
CA ALA A 59 13.90 5.28 -11.71
C ALA A 59 13.92 6.53 -12.63
N ALA A 60 13.04 7.50 -12.39
CA ALA A 60 13.00 8.77 -13.11
C ALA A 60 13.89 9.85 -12.47
N ASP A 61 14.41 9.62 -11.26
CA ASP A 61 15.30 10.55 -10.58
C ASP A 61 16.71 10.55 -11.21
N GLU A 62 17.32 11.73 -11.35
CA GLU A 62 18.62 11.88 -12.02
C GLU A 62 19.79 11.21 -11.27
N LYS A 63 19.76 11.22 -9.93
CA LYS A 63 20.80 10.62 -9.11
C LYS A 63 20.52 9.13 -8.95
N LEU A 64 19.33 8.77 -8.44
CA LEU A 64 19.01 7.39 -8.06
C LEU A 64 18.75 6.51 -9.30
N GLY A 65 18.22 7.07 -10.39
CA GLY A 65 17.94 6.37 -11.63
C GLY A 65 19.15 5.68 -12.28
N ARG A 66 20.38 6.09 -11.93
CA ARG A 66 21.64 5.49 -12.41
C ARG A 66 21.71 3.97 -12.20
N PHE A 67 21.07 3.44 -11.14
CA PHE A 67 21.07 2.02 -10.84
C PHE A 67 20.30 1.16 -11.87
N TRP A 68 19.40 1.77 -12.65
CA TRP A 68 18.58 1.08 -13.65
C TRP A 68 18.97 1.37 -15.10
N ALA A 69 19.84 2.36 -15.35
CA ALA A 69 20.17 2.88 -16.69
C ALA A 69 20.68 1.81 -17.69
N HIS A 70 21.30 0.74 -17.21
CA HIS A 70 21.89 -0.32 -18.05
C HIS A 70 21.36 -1.73 -17.72
N ARG A 71 20.19 -1.83 -17.09
CA ARG A 71 19.61 -3.12 -16.71
C ARG A 71 18.57 -3.61 -17.73
N GLY A 72 18.55 -4.92 -17.97
CA GLY A 72 17.54 -5.56 -18.80
C GLY A 72 16.16 -5.61 -18.12
N LYS A 73 15.09 -5.56 -18.91
CA LYS A 73 13.69 -5.54 -18.43
C LYS A 73 13.35 -6.70 -17.48
N ASP A 74 13.81 -7.91 -17.78
CA ASP A 74 13.58 -9.10 -16.93
C ASP A 74 14.21 -8.94 -15.54
N GLY A 75 15.44 -8.42 -15.49
CA GLY A 75 16.14 -8.16 -14.23
C GLY A 75 15.40 -7.15 -13.36
N ILE A 76 14.87 -6.08 -13.97
CA ILE A 76 14.07 -5.06 -13.29
C ILE A 76 12.74 -5.65 -12.79
N ALA A 77 12.05 -6.45 -13.62
CA ALA A 77 10.82 -7.12 -13.21
C ALA A 77 11.04 -8.07 -12.02
N ARG A 78 12.14 -8.84 -12.04
CA ARG A 78 12.51 -9.72 -10.93
C ARG A 78 12.82 -8.94 -9.66
N GLU A 79 13.54 -7.83 -9.77
CA GLU A 79 13.84 -6.95 -8.63
C GLU A 79 12.56 -6.41 -7.99
N LYS A 80 11.63 -5.88 -8.80
CA LYS A 80 10.31 -5.43 -8.32
C LYS A 80 9.58 -6.52 -7.55
N GLN A 81 9.55 -7.74 -8.09
CA GLN A 81 8.93 -8.89 -7.43
C GLN A 81 9.57 -9.18 -6.07
N LEU A 82 10.90 -9.12 -5.97
CA LEU A 82 11.61 -9.31 -4.70
C LEU A 82 11.31 -8.22 -3.68
N ILE A 83 11.15 -6.96 -4.12
CA ILE A 83 10.75 -5.85 -3.25
C ILE A 83 9.33 -6.10 -2.69
N VAL A 84 8.38 -6.49 -3.56
CA VAL A 84 7.02 -6.85 -3.11
C VAL A 84 7.06 -7.98 -2.10
N ASP A 85 7.76 -9.07 -2.42
CA ASP A 85 7.88 -10.25 -1.54
C ASP A 85 8.49 -9.88 -0.17
N PHE A 86 9.52 -9.03 -0.16
CA PHE A 86 10.13 -8.54 1.07
C PHE A 86 9.14 -7.77 1.93
N ILE A 87 8.39 -6.83 1.34
CA ILE A 87 7.41 -6.02 2.06
C ILE A 87 6.27 -6.88 2.59
N VAL A 88 5.76 -7.82 1.79
CA VAL A 88 4.71 -8.76 2.22
C VAL A 88 5.18 -9.57 3.43
N ALA A 89 6.38 -10.13 3.38
CA ALA A 89 6.93 -10.89 4.50
C ALA A 89 7.14 -10.01 5.75
N LYS A 90 7.68 -8.79 5.59
CA LYS A 90 7.91 -7.86 6.72
C LYS A 90 6.62 -7.31 7.32
N ALA A 91 5.58 -7.14 6.51
CA ALA A 91 4.26 -6.70 6.97
C ALA A 91 3.46 -7.82 7.67
N GLY A 92 4.00 -9.03 7.77
CA GLY A 92 3.34 -10.17 8.45
C GLY A 92 2.45 -11.00 7.54
N GLY A 93 2.60 -10.90 6.21
CA GLY A 93 1.99 -11.84 5.26
C GLY A 93 2.61 -13.23 5.35
N SER A 94 1.89 -14.25 4.88
CA SER A 94 2.32 -15.66 4.94
C SER A 94 3.42 -16.04 3.92
N LEU A 95 3.88 -15.07 3.12
CA LEU A 95 4.89 -15.30 2.09
C LEU A 95 6.29 -15.43 2.70
N TYR A 96 7.02 -16.46 2.28
CA TYR A 96 8.44 -16.61 2.60
C TYR A 96 9.30 -15.85 1.60
N TYR A 97 10.05 -14.85 2.08
CA TYR A 97 10.98 -14.08 1.26
C TYR A 97 12.19 -14.94 0.85
N ARG A 98 12.42 -15.07 -0.47
CA ARG A 98 13.51 -15.89 -1.05
C ARG A 98 14.66 -15.07 -1.63
N GLY A 99 14.63 -13.75 -1.44
CA GLY A 99 15.72 -12.90 -1.90
C GLY A 99 16.94 -13.00 -0.98
N ARG A 100 18.01 -12.33 -1.39
CA ARG A 100 19.24 -12.25 -0.58
C ARG A 100 19.03 -11.29 0.59
N GLU A 101 19.88 -11.43 1.59
CA GLU A 101 20.00 -10.48 2.69
C GLU A 101 20.29 -9.06 2.18
N MET A 102 19.86 -8.05 2.93
CA MET A 102 19.97 -6.63 2.52
C MET A 102 21.41 -6.24 2.22
N LYS A 103 22.35 -6.53 3.13
CA LYS A 103 23.77 -6.21 2.91
C LYS A 103 24.33 -6.82 1.65
N LEU A 104 24.15 -8.13 1.45
CA LEU A 104 24.66 -8.84 0.27
C LEU A 104 24.02 -8.35 -1.05
N SER A 105 22.80 -7.80 -0.98
CA SER A 105 22.10 -7.28 -2.15
C SER A 105 22.62 -5.92 -2.59
N HIS A 106 23.17 -5.12 -1.66
CA HIS A 106 23.50 -3.72 -1.86
C HIS A 106 24.99 -3.38 -1.72
N GLU A 107 25.81 -4.30 -1.19
CA GLU A 107 27.26 -4.11 -1.04
C GLU A 107 27.95 -3.82 -2.39
N GLY A 108 28.76 -2.75 -2.40
CA GLY A 108 29.51 -2.28 -3.56
C GLY A 108 28.69 -1.42 -4.52
N MET A 109 27.44 -1.09 -4.19
CA MET A 109 26.61 -0.20 -5.01
C MET A 109 26.89 1.29 -4.76
N GLN A 110 27.65 1.63 -3.71
CA GLN A 110 27.93 3.02 -3.34
C GLN A 110 26.64 3.84 -3.16
N ILE A 111 25.66 3.24 -2.48
CA ILE A 111 24.41 3.92 -2.10
C ILE A 111 24.73 4.84 -0.93
N ASP A 112 24.56 6.14 -1.12
CA ASP A 112 24.83 7.14 -0.10
C ASP A 112 23.55 7.63 0.62
N GLU A 113 23.72 8.57 1.54
CA GLU A 113 22.62 9.15 2.32
C GLU A 113 21.60 9.88 1.42
N GLN A 114 22.04 10.55 0.36
CA GLN A 114 21.14 11.25 -0.54
C GLN A 114 20.31 10.27 -1.38
N ASP A 115 20.91 9.15 -1.81
CA ASP A 115 20.17 8.06 -2.46
C ASP A 115 19.04 7.52 -1.55
N TRP A 116 19.35 7.35 -0.27
CA TRP A 116 18.39 6.91 0.74
C TRP A 116 17.26 7.92 0.94
N GLU A 117 17.59 9.21 1.05
CA GLU A 117 16.60 10.28 1.19
C GLU A 117 15.63 10.31 0.00
N ILE A 118 16.14 10.18 -1.23
CA ILE A 118 15.31 10.13 -2.44
C ILE A 118 14.33 8.95 -2.40
N LEU A 119 14.81 7.76 -2.00
CA LEU A 119 13.94 6.58 -1.83
C LEU A 119 12.83 6.83 -0.80
N ILE A 120 13.20 7.36 0.37
CA ILE A 120 12.26 7.60 1.48
C ILE A 120 11.23 8.67 1.10
N ASP A 121 11.62 9.70 0.37
CA ASP A 121 10.69 10.74 -0.07
C ASP A 121 9.74 10.23 -1.17
N ALA A 122 10.23 9.42 -2.13
CA ALA A 122 9.37 8.73 -3.09
C ALA A 122 8.35 7.80 -2.39
N LEU A 123 8.79 7.08 -1.34
CA LEU A 123 7.92 6.23 -0.54
C LEU A 123 6.85 7.05 0.20
N LYS A 124 7.23 8.13 0.91
CA LYS A 124 6.26 9.03 1.59
C LYS A 124 5.25 9.61 0.61
N ASN A 125 5.71 10.11 -0.54
CA ASN A 125 4.86 10.67 -1.58
C ASN A 125 3.85 9.64 -2.10
N THR A 126 4.30 8.40 -2.29
CA THR A 126 3.45 7.30 -2.73
C THR A 126 2.42 6.90 -1.67
N LEU A 127 2.84 6.73 -0.41
CA LEU A 127 1.92 6.40 0.68
C LEU A 127 0.83 7.48 0.82
N HIS A 128 1.21 8.75 0.70
CA HIS A 128 0.28 9.87 0.67
C HIS A 128 -0.66 9.82 -0.56
N LYS A 129 -0.13 9.60 -1.76
CA LYS A 129 -0.92 9.47 -3.01
C LYS A 129 -1.98 8.37 -2.91
N PHE A 130 -1.65 7.27 -2.25
CA PHE A 130 -2.54 6.12 -2.07
C PHE A 130 -3.46 6.25 -0.85
N ASN A 131 -3.40 7.38 -0.11
CA ASN A 131 -4.16 7.60 1.12
C ASN A 131 -3.96 6.49 2.16
N VAL A 132 -2.74 5.94 2.24
CA VAL A 132 -2.40 4.97 3.28
C VAL A 132 -2.52 5.66 4.65
N PRO A 133 -3.24 5.09 5.63
CA PRO A 133 -3.44 5.80 6.87
C PRO A 133 -2.12 6.02 7.64
N ALA A 134 -2.09 7.04 8.50
CA ALA A 134 -0.86 7.52 9.12
C ALA A 134 -0.15 6.47 10.01
N ARG A 135 -0.92 5.55 10.61
CA ARG A 135 -0.38 4.46 11.41
C ARG A 135 0.40 3.49 10.52
N GLU A 136 -0.23 2.98 9.48
CA GLU A 136 0.36 2.04 8.53
C GLU A 136 1.54 2.67 7.79
N SER A 137 1.43 3.94 7.41
CA SER A 137 2.53 4.69 6.78
C SER A 137 3.77 4.75 7.67
N ARG A 138 3.58 5.00 8.98
CA ARG A 138 4.67 5.02 9.95
C ARG A 138 5.32 3.64 10.09
N GLU A 139 4.50 2.60 10.28
CA GLU A 139 5.00 1.22 10.40
C GLU A 139 5.77 0.77 9.15
N VAL A 140 5.33 1.22 7.95
CA VAL A 140 6.06 0.99 6.71
C VAL A 140 7.44 1.67 6.73
N LEU A 141 7.47 2.97 7.05
CA LEU A 141 8.72 3.72 7.11
C LEU A 141 9.70 3.17 8.17
N GLU A 142 9.19 2.74 9.33
CA GLU A 142 9.98 2.15 10.41
C GLU A 142 10.69 0.87 9.96
N PHE A 143 10.04 -0.02 9.20
CA PHE A 143 10.75 -1.23 8.74
C PHE A 143 11.79 -0.91 7.66
N PHE A 144 11.55 0.07 6.78
CA PHE A 144 12.57 0.53 5.84
C PHE A 144 13.78 1.11 6.59
N ASP A 145 13.57 1.90 7.64
CA ASP A 145 14.66 2.44 8.46
C ASP A 145 15.55 1.33 9.05
N THR A 146 14.95 0.19 9.43
CA THR A 146 15.72 -0.96 9.95
C THR A 146 16.71 -1.56 8.95
N THR A 147 16.48 -1.37 7.63
CA THR A 147 17.38 -1.86 6.57
C THR A 147 18.50 -0.88 6.22
N LYS A 148 18.37 0.39 6.63
CA LYS A 148 19.27 1.47 6.21
C LYS A 148 20.75 1.14 6.46
N LYS A 149 21.07 0.64 7.66
CA LYS A 149 22.44 0.29 8.07
C LYS A 149 23.11 -0.79 7.19
N ASP A 150 22.31 -1.60 6.51
CA ASP A 150 22.78 -2.68 5.64
C ASP A 150 22.87 -2.23 4.18
N ILE A 151 22.33 -1.06 3.84
CA ILE A 151 22.20 -0.55 2.48
C ILE A 151 23.11 0.67 2.24
N VAL A 152 23.08 1.64 3.16
CA VAL A 152 23.81 2.91 3.00
C VAL A 152 25.28 2.70 3.36
N GLU A 153 26.15 3.02 2.42
CA GLU A 153 27.60 3.04 2.58
C GLU A 153 28.07 4.43 3.02
N LYS A 154 29.10 4.48 3.86
CA LYS A 154 29.69 5.77 4.26
C LYS A 154 30.38 6.39 3.05
N SER A 155 29.95 7.60 2.69
CA SER A 155 30.64 8.49 1.75
C SER A 155 31.93 9.06 2.34
#